data_AF-A0A4Q3CEZ4-F1
#
_entry.id   AF-A0A4Q3CEZ4-F1
#
_cell.length_a   1.000
_cell.length_b   1.000
_cell.length_c   1.000
_cell.angle_alpha   90.00
_cell.angle_beta   90.00
_cell.angle_gamma   90.00
#
_symmetry.space_group_name_H-M   'P 1'
#
loop_
_entity.id
_entity.type
_entity.pdbx_description
1 polymer ?
#
loop_
_entity_poly.entity_id
_entity_poly.type
_entity_poly.pdbx_seq_one_letter_code
_entity_poly.pdbx_strand_id
1 'polypeptide(L)'
;GLDAGDVIVKADGQDVKDQATWESIIGTKKPGDKLAVKYKNRTGEHDVNIELEENPNFEVITFEKAGRQLSTEQLAFRNNWLQSKVK
;
A
#
# COMPACT_ATOMS: atom_id res chain seq x y z
N GLY A 1 -5.93 21.94 -0.67
CA GLY A 1 -6.07 20.53 -0.29
C GLY A 1 -4.68 19.94 -0.11
N LEU A 2 -4.59 18.62 0.11
CA LEU A 2 -3.33 17.90 0.05
C LEU A 2 -2.85 17.84 -1.40
N ASP A 3 -1.55 18.07 -1.64
CA ASP A 3 -0.95 18.13 -2.98
C ASP A 3 0.35 17.32 -3.04
N ALA A 4 0.83 17.04 -4.25
CA ALA A 4 2.09 16.36 -4.48
C ALA A 4 3.25 17.15 -3.86
N GLY A 5 4.06 16.47 -3.05
CA GLY A 5 5.18 17.08 -2.32
C GLY A 5 4.84 17.49 -0.88
N ASP A 6 3.58 17.37 -0.46
CA ASP A 6 3.21 17.53 0.94
C ASP A 6 3.71 16.35 1.78
N VAL A 7 4.13 16.64 3.01
CA VAL A 7 4.67 15.63 3.94
C VAL A 7 3.64 15.33 5.01
N ILE A 8 3.11 14.12 5.02
CA ILE A 8 2.21 13.65 6.08
C ILE A 8 3.02 13.44 7.36
N VAL A 9 2.58 14.05 8.46
CA VAL A 9 3.25 13.97 9.78
C VAL A 9 2.40 13.27 10.83
N LYS A 10 1.06 13.29 10.70
CA LYS A 10 0.15 12.47 11.50
C LYS A 10 -1.02 11.96 10.68
N ALA A 11 -1.48 10.76 11.02
CA ALA A 11 -2.71 10.19 10.49
C ALA A 11 -3.48 9.48 11.63
N ASP A 12 -4.77 9.78 11.79
CA ASP A 12 -5.63 9.27 12.87
C ASP A 12 -5.01 9.37 14.27
N GLY A 13 -4.33 10.48 14.53
CA GLY A 13 -3.68 10.76 15.81
C GLY A 13 -2.34 10.04 16.02
N GLN A 14 -1.90 9.19 15.09
CA GLN A 14 -0.60 8.52 15.12
C GLN A 14 0.46 9.33 14.36
N ASP A 15 1.67 9.40 14.90
CA ASP A 15 2.82 10.04 14.22
C ASP A 15 3.26 9.17 13.04
N VAL A 16 3.33 9.78 11.85
CA VAL A 16 3.82 9.12 10.64
C VAL A 16 5.27 9.54 10.41
N LYS A 17 6.21 8.66 10.78
CA LYS A 17 7.66 8.92 10.66
C LYS A 17 8.32 8.19 9.51
N ASP A 18 7.68 7.13 9.03
CA ASP A 18 8.16 6.28 7.97
C ASP A 18 7.00 5.65 7.19
N GLN A 19 7.35 5.04 6.07
CA GLN A 19 6.41 4.37 5.17
C GLN A 19 5.71 3.19 5.85
N ALA A 20 6.39 2.45 6.74
CA ALA A 20 5.80 1.28 7.40
C ALA A 20 4.68 1.67 8.36
N THR A 21 4.85 2.77 9.09
CA THR A 21 3.82 3.32 9.97
C THR A 21 2.61 3.78 9.17
N TRP A 22 2.85 4.47 8.05
CA TRP A 22 1.77 4.84 7.13
C TRP A 22 0.99 3.63 6.61
N GLU A 23 1.70 2.59 6.14
CA GLU A 23 1.10 1.35 5.64
C GLU A 23 0.28 0.63 6.71
N SER A 24 0.76 0.59 7.96
CA SER A 24 0.00 0.03 9.08
C SER A 24 -1.30 0.79 9.35
N ILE A 25 -1.30 2.12 9.22
CA ILE A 25 -2.50 2.94 9.47
C ILE A 25 -3.50 2.72 8.33
N ILE A 26 -3.07 2.90 7.09
CA ILE A 26 -3.95 2.82 5.91
C ILE A 26 -4.49 1.39 5.70
N GLY A 27 -3.69 0.37 6.02
CA GLY A 27 -4.08 -1.04 5.92
C GLY A 27 -5.20 -1.46 6.87
N THR A 28 -5.50 -0.66 7.91
CA THR A 28 -6.64 -0.90 8.79
C THR A 28 -7.95 -0.30 8.28
N LYS A 29 -7.92 0.46 7.17
CA LYS A 29 -9.04 1.22 6.64
C LYS A 29 -9.62 0.58 5.38
N LYS A 30 -10.87 0.95 5.09
CA LYS A 30 -11.60 0.53 3.89
C LYS A 30 -11.98 1.75 3.05
N PRO A 31 -12.23 1.55 1.74
CA PRO A 31 -12.88 2.57 0.93
C PRO A 31 -14.18 3.06 1.59
N GLY A 32 -14.40 4.37 1.58
CA GLY A 32 -15.47 5.08 2.28
C GLY A 32 -15.13 5.52 3.71
N ASP A 33 -14.04 5.03 4.31
CA ASP A 33 -13.61 5.49 5.63
C ASP A 33 -13.06 6.92 5.57
N LYS A 34 -13.23 7.66 6.67
CA LYS A 34 -12.60 8.96 6.86
C LYS A 34 -11.25 8.81 7.56
N LEU A 35 -10.25 9.54 7.08
CA LEU A 35 -8.89 9.59 7.59
C LEU A 35 -8.53 11.03 7.95
N ALA A 36 -8.27 11.28 9.24
CA ALA A 36 -7.77 12.57 9.69
C ALA A 36 -6.27 12.65 9.44
N VAL A 37 -5.82 13.61 8.63
CA VAL A 37 -4.42 13.78 8.23
C VAL A 37 -3.92 15.16 8.65
N LYS A 38 -2.77 15.18 9.33
CA LYS A 38 -1.95 16.38 9.49
C LYS A 38 -0.78 16.28 8.53
N TYR A 39 -0.60 17.30 7.70
CA TYR A 39 0.51 17.39 6.75
C TYR A 39 1.21 18.75 6.85
N LYS A 40 2.44 18.78 6.37
CA LYS A 40 3.26 19.98 6.30
C LYS A 40 3.63 20.27 4.86
N ASN A 41 3.54 21.54 4.49
CA ASN A 41 3.98 22.06 3.21
C ASN A 41 4.69 23.41 3.38
N ARG A 42 4.96 24.10 2.25
CA ARG A 42 5.66 25.40 2.26
C ARG A 42 4.95 26.50 3.07
N THR A 43 3.64 26.37 3.31
CA THR A 43 2.86 27.38 4.05
C THR A 43 2.65 27.01 5.52
N GLY A 44 3.16 25.86 5.98
CA GLY A 44 3.07 25.41 7.37
C GLY A 44 2.37 24.07 7.52
N GLU A 45 1.84 23.83 8.72
CA GLU A 45 1.06 22.64 9.06
C GLU A 45 -0.42 22.85 8.78
N HIS A 46 -1.08 21.80 8.29
CA HIS A 46 -2.50 21.79 7.96
C HIS A 46 -3.15 20.51 8.45
N ASP A 47 -4.42 20.61 8.83
CA ASP A 47 -5.26 19.48 9.19
C ASP A 47 -6.38 19.32 8.16
N VAL A 48 -6.61 18.09 7.70
CA VAL A 48 -7.63 17.76 6.72
C VAL A 48 -8.26 16.41 7.05
N ASN A 49 -9.54 16.24 6.71
CA ASN A 49 -10.21 14.95 6.77
C ASN A 49 -10.48 14.47 5.35
N ILE A 50 -9.99 13.29 5.01
CA ILE A 50 -10.02 12.73 3.65
C ILE A 50 -10.92 11.50 3.67
N GLU A 51 -11.77 11.34 2.66
CA GLU A 51 -12.52 10.10 2.44
C GLU A 51 -11.71 9.18 1.53
N LEU A 52 -11.51 7.94 1.94
CA LEU A 52 -10.69 6.98 1.21
C LEU A 52 -11.48 6.38 0.06
N GLU A 53 -10.85 6.28 -1.10
CA GLU A 53 -11.44 5.64 -2.29
C GLU A 53 -10.74 4.32 -2.58
N GLU A 54 -11.39 3.48 -3.39
CA GLU A 54 -10.77 2.27 -3.92
C GLU A 54 -9.60 2.65 -4.83
N ASN A 55 -8.45 1.98 -4.67
CA ASN A 55 -7.30 2.20 -5.52
C ASN A 55 -7.60 1.68 -6.94
N PRO A 56 -7.63 2.53 -7.98
CA PRO A 56 -7.95 2.10 -9.34
C PRO A 56 -6.79 1.34 -10.01
N ASN A 57 -5.61 1.31 -9.40
CA ASN A 57 -4.44 0.67 -9.98
C ASN A 57 -4.45 -0.84 -9.75
N PHE A 58 -4.12 -1.58 -10.80
CA PHE A 58 -3.91 -3.03 -10.73
C PHE A 58 -2.44 -3.34 -10.49
N GLU A 59 -2.16 -4.25 -9.55
CA GLU A 59 -0.84 -4.81 -9.32
C GLU A 59 -0.82 -6.31 -9.66
N VAL A 60 0.21 -6.75 -10.38
CA VAL A 60 0.44 -8.18 -10.62
C VAL A 60 1.24 -8.74 -9.44
N ILE A 61 0.55 -9.46 -8.56
CA ILE A 61 1.15 -10.18 -7.45
C ILE A 61 1.19 -11.69 -7.72
N THR A 62 2.13 -12.39 -7.09
CA THR A 62 2.17 -13.86 -7.18
C THR A 62 1.01 -14.47 -6.40
N PHE A 63 0.62 -15.70 -6.76
CA PHE A 63 -0.45 -16.41 -6.07
C PHE A 63 -0.14 -16.60 -4.58
N GLU A 64 1.12 -16.89 -4.26
CA GLU A 64 1.58 -17.05 -2.89
C GLU A 64 1.43 -15.76 -2.08
N LYS A 65 1.75 -14.59 -2.66
CA LYS A 65 1.51 -13.28 -2.02
C LYS A 65 0.03 -12.98 -1.83
N ALA A 66 -0.82 -13.49 -2.72
CA ALA A 66 -2.28 -13.41 -2.61
C ALA A 66 -2.88 -14.46 -1.65
N GLY A 67 -2.05 -15.23 -0.93
CA GLY A 67 -2.51 -16.32 -0.04
C GLY A 67 -3.12 -17.51 -0.77
N ARG A 68 -2.92 -17.62 -2.08
CA ARG A 68 -3.40 -18.73 -2.92
C ARG A 68 -2.33 -19.80 -3.04
N GLN A 69 -2.76 -21.06 -3.00
CA GLN A 69 -1.89 -22.20 -3.28
C GLN A 69 -1.74 -22.39 -4.79
N LEU A 70 -0.50 -22.62 -5.23
CA LEU A 70 -0.22 -23.02 -6.61
C LEU A 70 -0.71 -24.45 -6.85
N SER A 71 -1.26 -24.73 -8.03
CA SER A 71 -1.60 -26.08 -8.44
C SER A 71 -0.33 -26.90 -8.72
N THR A 72 -0.49 -28.22 -8.73
CA THR A 72 0.61 -29.16 -9.06
C THR A 72 1.18 -28.87 -10.44
N GLU A 73 0.33 -28.54 -11.42
CA GLU A 73 0.73 -28.22 -12.79
C GLU A 73 1.50 -26.89 -12.85
N GLN A 74 1.08 -25.88 -12.08
CA GLN A 74 1.78 -24.60 -11.98
C GLN A 74 3.18 -24.76 -11.36
N LEU A 75 3.30 -25.60 -10.32
CA LEU A 75 4.58 -25.93 -9.69
C LEU A 75 5.49 -26.69 -10.65
N ALA A 76 4.96 -27.70 -11.37
CA ALA A 76 5.72 -28.47 -12.34
C ALA A 76 6.25 -27.59 -13.48
N PHE A 77 5.39 -26.70 -14.02
CA PHE A 77 5.80 -25.73 -15.03
C PHE A 77 6.92 -24.81 -14.52
N ARG A 78 6.75 -24.21 -13.33
CA ARG A 78 7.76 -23.33 -12.72
C ARG A 78 9.10 -24.05 -12.54
N ASN A 79 9.09 -25.27 -12.02
CA ASN A 79 10.30 -26.04 -11.77
C ASN A 79 11.04 -26.36 -13.08
N ASN A 80 10.32 -26.84 -14.10
CA ASN A 80 10.90 -27.13 -15.41
C ASN A 80 11.47 -25.87 -16.08
N TRP A 81 10.74 -24.75 -15.98
CA TRP A 81 11.19 -23.47 -16.53
C TRP A 81 12.47 -22.98 -15.85
N LEU A 82 12.52 -22.97 -14.51
CA LEU A 82 13.70 -22.51 -13.76
C LEU A 82 14.93 -23.41 -14.00
N GLN A 83 14.74 -24.73 -14.04
CA GLN A 83 15.84 -25.67 -14.32
C GLN A 83 16.44 -25.46 -15.72
N SER A 84 15.65 -25.05 -16.71
CA SER A 84 16.15 -24.73 -18.06
C SER A 84 17.00 -23.44 -18.12
N LYS A 85 16.99 -22.62 -17.06
CA LYS A 85 17.65 -21.31 -16.99
C LYS A 85 18.90 -21.28 -16.12
N VAL A 86 19.16 -22.35 -15.36
CA VAL A 86 20.39 -22.49 -14.58
C VAL A 86 21.43 -23.21 -15.45
N LYS A 87 22.57 -22.55 -15.72
CA LYS A 87 23.75 -23.12 -16.40
C LYS A 87 24.83 -23.43 -15.37
#